data_AF-A0A553JZM7-F1
#
_entry.id   AF-A0A553JZM7-F1
#
_cell.length_a   1.000
_cell.length_b   1.000
_cell.length_c   1.000
_cell.angle_alpha   90.00
_cell.angle_beta   90.00
_cell.angle_gamma   90.00
#
_symmetry.space_group_name_H-M   'P 1'
#
loop_
_entity.id
_entity.type
_entity.pdbx_description
1 polymer ?
#
loop_
_entity_poly.entity_id
_entity_poly.type
_entity_poly.pdbx_seq_one_letter_code
_entity_poly.pdbx_strand_id
1 'polypeptide(L)'
;MSEWIDPDLDFASHYDREGDPDRDCERLYLWHQALCSRPVDGVGPFEIEVSHDWSYGLMLRSPDGAAFRLGSDAIIPTWSTPGWTYRFPPDLVAEIQRDVDGFLRVASTFGAYVLFPRNGLGQTGPTINQARGVHPQIADRFDLTLECIRRHYLDPRWKARWRIGSTTTATSSNCSEISIRTFASFSWTIW
;
A
#
# COMPACT_ATOMS: atom_id res chain seq x y z
N MET A 1 13.48 0.78 -21.59
CA MET A 1 13.67 -0.69 -21.68
C MET A 1 12.57 -1.31 -20.86
N SER A 2 11.75 -2.21 -21.41
CA SER A 2 10.74 -2.90 -20.61
C SER A 2 11.45 -3.75 -19.57
N GLU A 3 11.41 -3.34 -18.31
CA GLU A 3 11.89 -4.19 -17.22
C GLU A 3 11.03 -5.45 -17.22
N TRP A 4 11.70 -6.59 -17.41
CA TRP A 4 11.07 -7.89 -17.28
C TRP A 4 10.74 -8.11 -15.80
N ILE A 5 9.46 -8.10 -15.45
CA ILE A 5 8.98 -8.43 -14.12
C ILE A 5 8.95 -9.95 -14.01
N ASP A 6 9.72 -10.50 -13.08
CA ASP A 6 9.69 -11.92 -12.74
C ASP A 6 8.71 -12.13 -11.56
N PRO A 7 7.51 -12.68 -11.80
CA PRO A 7 6.51 -12.84 -10.76
C PRO A 7 6.93 -13.86 -9.68
N ASP A 8 7.90 -14.73 -9.98
CA ASP A 8 8.33 -15.80 -9.08
C ASP A 8 9.56 -15.42 -8.23
N LEU A 9 10.07 -14.19 -8.40
CA LEU A 9 11.16 -13.67 -7.58
C LEU A 9 10.69 -13.53 -6.13
N ASP A 10 11.33 -14.27 -5.25
CA ASP A 10 11.15 -14.18 -3.80
C ASP A 10 11.98 -13.02 -3.26
N PHE A 11 11.35 -11.90 -2.91
CA PHE A 11 12.02 -10.72 -2.37
C PHE A 11 12.62 -10.93 -0.98
N ALA A 12 12.10 -11.86 -0.17
CA ALA A 12 12.65 -12.14 1.15
C ALA A 12 14.02 -12.84 1.03
N SER A 13 14.15 -13.81 0.12
CA SER A 13 15.42 -14.49 -0.13
C SER A 13 16.33 -13.73 -1.11
N HIS A 14 15.76 -12.96 -2.04
CA HIS A 14 16.51 -12.20 -3.05
C HIS A 14 17.21 -10.97 -2.44
N TYR A 15 16.66 -10.40 -1.37
CA TYR A 15 17.26 -9.30 -0.66
C TYR A 15 18.34 -9.83 0.31
N ASP A 16 19.56 -10.05 -0.21
CA ASP A 16 20.75 -10.55 0.50
C ASP A 16 21.30 -9.61 1.60
N ARG A 17 20.51 -8.61 2.01
CA ARG A 17 20.80 -7.69 3.11
C ARG A 17 19.75 -7.98 4.18
N GLU A 18 20.15 -8.04 5.45
CA GLU A 18 19.28 -8.26 6.63
C GLU A 18 18.24 -7.12 6.88
N GLY A 19 17.69 -6.53 5.81
CA GLY A 19 16.73 -5.44 5.83
C GLY A 19 15.34 -5.89 5.43
N ASP A 20 14.42 -4.94 5.45
CA ASP A 20 13.01 -5.16 5.09
C ASP A 20 12.86 -4.88 3.59
N PRO A 21 12.44 -5.86 2.75
CA PRO A 21 12.26 -5.64 1.31
C PRO A 21 11.37 -4.43 1.00
N ASP A 22 10.34 -4.18 1.80
CA ASP A 22 9.43 -3.04 1.64
C ASP A 22 10.09 -1.70 1.93
N ARG A 23 11.16 -1.70 2.71
CA ARG A 23 11.92 -0.51 3.05
C ARG A 23 13.11 -0.30 2.12
N ASP A 24 13.81 -1.38 1.79
CA ASP A 24 15.21 -1.29 1.36
C ASP A 24 15.44 -1.87 -0.06
N CYS A 25 14.45 -2.51 -0.69
CA CYS A 25 14.60 -3.11 -2.02
C CYS A 25 14.16 -2.17 -3.15
N GLU A 26 15.12 -1.52 -3.82
CA GLU A 26 14.87 -0.66 -4.99
C GLU A 26 14.08 -1.36 -6.10
N ARG A 27 14.41 -2.64 -6.36
CA ARG A 27 13.78 -3.42 -7.43
C ARG A 27 12.27 -3.56 -7.23
N LEU A 28 11.82 -3.75 -5.98
CA LEU A 28 10.40 -3.82 -5.66
C LEU A 28 9.67 -2.55 -6.10
N TYR A 29 10.27 -1.39 -5.84
CA TYR A 29 9.71 -0.09 -6.20
C TYR A 29 9.79 0.23 -7.70
N LEU A 30 10.87 -0.19 -8.39
CA LEU A 30 10.95 -0.10 -9.85
C LEU A 30 9.86 -0.92 -10.52
N TRP A 31 9.58 -2.14 -10.02
CA TRP A 31 8.51 -2.98 -10.56
C TRP A 31 7.12 -2.40 -10.28
N HIS A 32 6.89 -1.85 -9.08
CA HIS A 32 5.66 -1.09 -8.80
C HIS A 32 5.49 0.10 -9.74
N GLN A 33 6.55 0.88 -9.96
CA GLN A 33 6.52 2.00 -10.91
C GLN A 33 6.19 1.50 -12.33
N ALA A 34 6.85 0.45 -12.79
CA ALA A 34 6.64 -0.12 -14.12
C ALA A 34 5.20 -0.64 -14.33
N LEU A 35 4.61 -1.27 -13.32
CA LEU A 35 3.23 -1.77 -13.37
C LEU A 35 2.23 -0.60 -13.33
N CYS A 36 2.39 0.33 -12.38
CA CYS A 36 1.44 1.40 -12.16
C CYS A 36 1.51 2.52 -13.20
N SER A 37 2.64 2.66 -13.91
CA SER A 37 2.76 3.62 -15.02
C SER A 37 2.15 3.10 -16.32
N ARG A 38 1.68 1.84 -16.36
CA ARG A 38 1.02 1.31 -17.56
C ARG A 38 -0.33 2.01 -17.75
N PRO A 39 -0.66 2.43 -18.98
CA PRO A 39 -1.96 3.02 -19.26
C PRO A 39 -3.05 1.96 -19.09
N VAL A 40 -4.03 2.27 -18.24
CA VAL A 40 -5.27 1.49 -18.09
C VAL A 40 -6.43 2.34 -18.56
N ASP A 41 -7.24 1.81 -19.49
CA ASP A 41 -8.36 2.55 -20.07
C ASP A 41 -9.35 3.00 -18.98
N GLY A 42 -9.70 4.29 -19.00
CA GLY A 42 -10.60 4.90 -18.00
C GLY A 42 -9.98 5.17 -16.63
N VAL A 43 -8.72 4.79 -16.42
CA VAL A 43 -7.96 5.00 -15.17
C VAL A 43 -6.77 5.94 -15.40
N GLY A 44 -6.13 5.84 -16.56
CA GLY A 44 -4.97 6.62 -16.98
C GLY A 44 -3.67 5.81 -16.93
N PRO A 45 -2.56 6.32 -17.50
CA PRO A 45 -1.25 6.11 -16.90
C PRO A 45 -1.11 7.05 -15.69
N PHE A 46 -0.56 6.54 -14.61
CA PHE A 46 -0.21 7.37 -13.46
C PHE A 46 1.21 7.91 -13.59
N GLU A 47 1.43 9.19 -13.30
CA GLU A 47 2.78 9.75 -13.18
C GLU A 47 3.36 9.37 -11.82
N ILE A 48 4.20 8.34 -11.81
CA ILE A 48 4.79 7.79 -10.59
C ILE A 48 6.31 7.77 -10.72
N GLU A 49 6.98 8.24 -9.66
CA GLU A 49 8.44 8.27 -9.57
C GLU A 49 8.90 7.49 -8.34
N VAL A 50 9.92 6.66 -8.50
CA VAL A 50 10.62 6.08 -7.34
C VAL A 50 11.30 7.20 -6.57
N SER A 51 11.18 7.15 -5.24
CA SER A 51 11.79 8.10 -4.31
C SER A 51 12.55 7.35 -3.24
N HIS A 52 13.61 7.97 -2.72
CA HIS A 52 14.39 7.41 -1.62
C HIS A 52 14.70 8.51 -0.60
N ASP A 53 14.15 8.37 0.60
CA ASP A 53 14.38 9.24 1.76
C ASP A 53 14.41 8.36 3.02
N TRP A 54 15.61 7.88 3.39
CA TRP A 54 15.87 6.87 4.43
C TRP A 54 15.20 5.49 4.25
N SER A 55 14.28 5.39 3.30
CA SER A 55 13.59 4.19 2.80
C SER A 55 13.13 4.46 1.37
N TYR A 56 12.97 3.40 0.58
CA TYR A 56 12.32 3.50 -0.73
C TYR A 56 10.81 3.76 -0.59
N GLY A 57 10.27 4.42 -1.61
CA GLY A 57 8.86 4.80 -1.72
C GLY A 57 8.53 5.22 -3.14
N LEU A 58 7.26 5.55 -3.40
CA LEU A 58 6.84 6.16 -4.66
C LEU A 58 6.23 7.54 -4.42
N MET A 59 6.40 8.42 -5.39
CA MET A 59 5.71 9.69 -5.48
C MET A 59 4.71 9.62 -6.64
N LEU A 60 3.42 9.66 -6.31
CA LEU A 60 2.34 9.79 -7.30
C LEU A 60 2.04 11.28 -7.50
N ARG A 61 2.08 11.74 -8.75
CA ARG A 61 1.68 13.11 -9.12
C ARG A 61 0.33 13.09 -9.81
N SER A 62 -0.58 13.94 -9.38
CA SER A 62 -1.84 14.16 -10.08
C SER A 62 -1.70 15.24 -11.15
N PRO A 63 -2.57 15.26 -12.18
CA PRO A 63 -2.47 16.21 -13.30
C PRO A 63 -2.54 17.69 -12.89
N ASP A 64 -3.09 17.99 -11.72
CA ASP A 64 -3.19 19.34 -11.15
C ASP A 64 -2.00 19.72 -10.26
N GLY A 65 -0.96 18.87 -10.20
CA GLY A 65 0.29 19.14 -9.51
C GLY A 65 0.33 18.72 -8.04
N ALA A 66 -0.71 18.09 -7.49
CA ALA A 66 -0.62 17.50 -6.16
C ALA A 66 0.28 16.25 -6.18
N ALA A 67 0.94 15.99 -5.06
CA ALA A 67 1.91 14.90 -4.93
C ALA A 67 1.60 14.07 -3.67
N PHE A 68 1.56 12.75 -3.84
CA PHE A 68 1.22 11.77 -2.81
C PHE A 68 2.37 10.80 -2.61
N ARG A 69 2.79 10.60 -1.37
CA ARG A 69 3.76 9.55 -1.03
C ARG A 69 3.08 8.21 -0.88
N LEU A 70 3.68 7.17 -1.44
CA LEU A 70 3.26 5.79 -1.33
C LEU A 70 4.42 4.94 -0.79
N GLY A 71 4.09 3.86 -0.10
CA GLY A 71 5.03 2.80 0.24
C GLY A 71 4.45 1.45 -0.08
N SER A 72 5.30 0.44 -0.15
CA SER A 72 4.89 -0.96 -0.25
C SER A 72 4.77 -1.58 1.15
N ASP A 73 3.91 -2.58 1.29
CA ASP A 73 3.94 -3.56 2.37
C ASP A 73 3.42 -4.91 1.86
N ALA A 74 3.88 -6.01 2.44
CA ALA A 74 3.31 -7.33 2.23
C ALA A 74 1.84 -7.37 2.71
N ILE A 75 1.00 -8.05 1.95
CA ILE A 75 -0.44 -8.16 2.20
C ILE A 75 -0.86 -9.50 2.78
N ILE A 76 -0.03 -10.52 2.57
CA ILE A 76 -0.33 -11.90 2.94
C ILE A 76 0.28 -12.15 4.32
N PRO A 77 -0.51 -12.18 5.40
CA PRO A 77 0.02 -12.55 6.70
C PRO A 77 0.33 -14.05 6.74
N THR A 78 1.50 -14.41 7.25
CA THR A 78 1.89 -15.81 7.45
C THR A 78 1.24 -16.45 8.68
N TRP A 79 0.75 -15.63 9.61
CA TRP A 79 0.09 -16.03 10.87
C TRP A 79 0.87 -17.08 11.70
N SER A 80 2.16 -17.23 11.44
CA SER A 80 3.01 -18.27 12.01
C SER A 80 3.71 -17.84 13.31
N THR A 81 3.65 -16.54 13.65
CA THR A 81 4.30 -16.03 14.86
C THR A 81 3.52 -16.38 16.12
N PRO A 82 4.18 -16.48 17.30
CA PRO A 82 3.49 -16.76 18.57
C PRO A 82 2.37 -15.77 18.90
N GLY A 83 2.51 -14.52 18.47
CA GLY A 83 1.50 -13.47 18.64
C GLY A 83 0.25 -13.66 17.77
N TRP A 84 0.25 -14.62 16.84
CA TRP A 84 -0.91 -15.00 16.01
C TRP A 84 -1.40 -16.40 16.36
N THR A 85 -0.50 -17.37 16.46
CA THR A 85 -0.84 -18.79 16.61
C THR A 85 -1.64 -19.09 17.87
N TYR A 86 -1.50 -18.30 18.94
CA TYR A 86 -2.31 -18.45 20.16
C TYR A 86 -3.83 -18.28 19.93
N ARG A 87 -4.24 -17.67 18.80
CA ARG A 87 -5.65 -17.43 18.43
C ARG A 87 -6.28 -18.61 17.68
N PHE A 88 -5.50 -19.62 17.31
CA PHE A 88 -5.93 -20.74 16.49
C PHE A 88 -5.93 -22.05 17.29
N PRO A 89 -6.76 -23.04 16.89
CA PRO A 89 -6.73 -24.34 17.52
C PRO A 89 -5.42 -25.10 17.22
N PRO A 90 -4.95 -26.01 18.10
CA PRO A 90 -3.62 -26.62 17.98
C PRO A 90 -3.36 -27.40 16.68
N ASP A 91 -4.40 -28.01 16.13
CA ASP A 91 -4.36 -28.73 14.85
C ASP A 91 -4.10 -27.79 13.67
N LEU A 92 -4.74 -26.61 13.63
CA LEU A 92 -4.46 -25.58 12.63
C LEU A 92 -3.05 -25.00 12.79
N VAL A 93 -2.60 -24.77 14.03
CA VAL A 93 -1.22 -24.31 14.28
C VAL A 93 -0.21 -25.33 13.76
N ALA A 94 -0.44 -26.62 14.03
CA ALA A 94 0.41 -27.69 13.51
C ALA A 94 0.40 -27.77 11.99
N GLU A 95 -0.73 -27.45 11.34
CA GLU A 95 -0.81 -27.36 9.88
C GLU A 95 0.00 -26.20 9.31
N ILE A 96 -0.16 -24.99 9.86
CA ILE A 96 0.61 -23.80 9.46
C ILE A 96 2.12 -24.07 9.60
N GLN A 97 2.52 -24.75 10.68
CA GLN A 97 3.92 -25.05 10.96
C GLN A 97 4.57 -26.06 10.00
N ARG A 98 3.79 -26.81 9.20
CA ARG A 98 4.35 -27.81 8.27
C ARG A 98 5.08 -27.18 7.09
N ASP A 99 4.71 -25.97 6.68
CA ASP A 99 5.26 -25.33 5.49
C ASP A 99 5.30 -23.80 5.64
N VAL A 100 5.94 -23.32 6.71
CA VAL A 100 6.10 -21.88 6.94
C VAL A 100 6.96 -21.24 5.85
N ASP A 101 8.04 -21.91 5.44
CA ASP A 101 9.00 -21.36 4.48
C ASP A 101 8.43 -21.29 3.07
N GLY A 102 7.70 -22.33 2.63
CA GLY A 102 7.02 -22.32 1.34
C GLY A 102 5.94 -21.26 1.28
N PHE A 103 5.17 -21.10 2.36
CA PHE A 103 4.17 -20.04 2.45
C PHE A 103 4.81 -18.65 2.46
N LEU A 104 5.88 -18.44 3.23
CA LEU A 104 6.61 -17.17 3.30
C LEU A 104 7.17 -16.78 1.93
N ARG A 105 7.73 -17.75 1.18
CA ARG A 105 8.22 -17.53 -0.19
C ARG A 105 7.12 -17.00 -1.10
N VAL A 106 5.94 -17.61 -1.06
CA VAL A 106 4.78 -17.14 -1.85
C VAL A 106 4.36 -15.74 -1.40
N ALA A 107 4.30 -15.51 -0.09
CA ALA A 107 3.98 -14.23 0.54
C ALA A 107 5.06 -13.14 0.36
N SER A 108 6.17 -13.48 -0.30
CA SER A 108 7.30 -12.58 -0.57
C SER A 108 7.56 -12.42 -2.06
N THR A 109 6.65 -12.88 -2.92
CA THR A 109 6.67 -12.56 -4.36
C THR A 109 6.13 -11.17 -4.63
N PHE A 110 6.39 -10.60 -5.81
CA PHE A 110 5.89 -9.27 -6.18
C PHE A 110 4.38 -9.10 -5.97
N GLY A 111 3.59 -10.13 -6.28
CA GLY A 111 2.13 -10.12 -6.14
C GLY A 111 1.64 -10.08 -4.68
N ALA A 112 2.50 -10.35 -3.71
CA ALA A 112 2.17 -10.24 -2.30
C ALA A 112 2.38 -8.82 -1.74
N TYR A 113 3.04 -7.94 -2.49
CA TYR A 113 3.32 -6.57 -2.08
C TYR A 113 2.35 -5.58 -2.72
N VAL A 114 1.85 -4.64 -1.92
CA VAL A 114 0.83 -3.69 -2.35
C VAL A 114 1.16 -2.27 -1.89
N LEU A 115 0.70 -1.30 -2.67
CA LEU A 115 1.00 0.11 -2.41
C LEU A 115 -0.01 0.75 -1.47
N PHE A 116 0.48 1.25 -0.35
CA PHE A 116 -0.29 2.04 0.60
C PHE A 116 0.07 3.53 0.55
N PRO A 117 -0.91 4.42 0.79
CA PRO A 117 -0.63 5.83 1.05
C PRO A 117 0.22 6.01 2.30
N ARG A 118 1.24 6.88 2.20
CA ARG A 118 2.02 7.36 3.33
C ARG A 118 1.56 8.77 3.71
N ASN A 119 1.79 9.13 4.98
CA ASN A 119 1.50 10.48 5.47
C ASN A 119 2.30 11.52 4.67
N GLY A 120 1.62 12.59 4.25
CA GLY A 120 2.22 13.78 3.68
C GLY A 120 2.91 14.66 4.72
N LEU A 121 3.49 15.77 4.27
CA LEU A 121 4.07 16.77 5.17
C LEU A 121 2.96 17.37 6.05
N GLY A 122 3.15 17.34 7.37
CA GLY A 122 2.20 17.88 8.35
C GLY A 122 1.05 16.94 8.74
N GLN A 123 0.89 15.77 8.11
CA GLN A 123 -0.07 14.77 8.56
C GLN A 123 0.48 14.01 9.77
N THR A 124 -0.30 13.95 10.85
CA THR A 124 0.03 13.24 12.08
C THR A 124 -0.96 12.11 12.33
N GLY A 125 -0.49 11.04 12.97
CA GLY A 125 -1.27 9.83 13.23
C GLY A 125 -0.85 8.62 12.39
N PRO A 126 -1.41 7.44 12.69
CA PRO A 126 -1.05 6.21 12.00
C PRO A 126 -1.48 6.25 10.52
N THR A 127 -0.63 5.73 9.63
CA THR A 127 -1.02 5.46 8.24
C THR A 127 -2.09 4.36 8.19
N ILE A 128 -2.78 4.22 7.06
CA ILE A 128 -3.73 3.12 6.88
C ILE A 128 -3.07 1.75 7.04
N ASN A 129 -1.82 1.62 6.57
CA ASN A 129 -1.04 0.40 6.72
C ASN A 129 -0.70 0.12 8.20
N GLN A 130 -0.29 1.16 8.94
CA GLN A 130 -0.06 1.03 10.38
C GLN A 130 -1.36 0.64 11.10
N ALA A 131 -2.49 1.28 10.77
CA ALA A 131 -3.78 0.95 11.35
C ALA A 131 -4.20 -0.50 11.05
N ARG A 132 -3.95 -1.01 9.83
CA ARG A 132 -4.14 -2.43 9.47
C ARG A 132 -3.36 -3.35 10.42
N GLY A 133 -2.09 -3.05 10.65
CA GLY A 133 -1.19 -3.88 11.47
C GLY A 133 -1.46 -3.84 12.97
N VAL A 134 -1.89 -2.70 13.51
CA VAL A 134 -1.98 -2.53 14.97
C VAL A 134 -3.40 -2.52 15.51
N HIS A 135 -4.41 -2.26 14.69
CA HIS A 135 -5.77 -2.06 15.17
C HIS A 135 -6.47 -3.41 15.41
N PRO A 136 -6.90 -3.75 16.64
CA PRO A 136 -7.37 -5.10 16.98
C PRO A 136 -8.67 -5.52 16.28
N GLN A 137 -9.47 -4.57 15.76
CA GLN A 137 -10.68 -4.91 15.00
C GLN A 137 -10.40 -5.27 13.54
N ILE A 138 -9.20 -4.98 13.04
CA ILE A 138 -8.79 -5.28 11.67
C ILE A 138 -7.66 -6.29 11.71
N ALA A 139 -6.60 -6.06 12.49
CA ALA A 139 -5.56 -7.04 12.85
C ALA A 139 -5.09 -7.85 11.63
N ASP A 140 -4.44 -7.19 10.66
CA ASP A 140 -3.97 -7.79 9.41
C ASP A 140 -5.03 -8.50 8.55
N ARG A 141 -6.33 -8.37 8.86
CA ARG A 141 -7.43 -8.78 7.97
C ARG A 141 -7.53 -7.79 6.83
N PHE A 142 -6.85 -8.12 5.74
CA PHE A 142 -6.85 -7.27 4.57
C PHE A 142 -8.24 -7.11 3.95
N ASP A 143 -9.09 -8.14 4.01
CA ASP A 143 -10.50 -8.06 3.59
C ASP A 143 -11.30 -7.01 4.38
N LEU A 144 -11.09 -6.91 5.69
CA LEU A 144 -11.69 -5.84 6.52
C LEU A 144 -11.07 -4.48 6.20
N THR A 145 -9.78 -4.44 5.89
CA THR A 145 -9.07 -3.22 5.46
C THR A 145 -9.68 -2.68 4.17
N LEU A 146 -9.88 -3.54 3.16
CA LEU A 146 -10.56 -3.20 1.92
C LEU A 146 -11.98 -2.72 2.14
N GLU A 147 -12.75 -3.37 3.01
CA GLU A 147 -14.10 -2.93 3.34
C GLU A 147 -14.10 -1.53 4.00
N CYS A 148 -13.13 -1.24 4.87
CA CYS A 148 -12.93 0.09 5.44
C CYS A 148 -12.60 1.13 4.36
N ILE A 149 -11.70 0.81 3.43
CA ILE A 149 -11.36 1.67 2.28
C ILE A 149 -12.62 1.93 1.43
N ARG A 150 -13.35 0.87 1.06
CA ARG A 150 -14.58 0.98 0.27
C ARG A 150 -15.61 1.87 0.94
N ARG A 151 -15.89 1.65 2.23
CA ARG A 151 -16.82 2.50 3.00
C ARG A 151 -16.36 3.95 3.05
N HIS A 152 -15.06 4.19 3.24
CA HIS A 152 -14.50 5.55 3.27
C HIS A 152 -14.83 6.33 1.98
N TYR A 153 -14.68 5.70 0.82
CA TYR A 153 -14.94 6.35 -0.48
C TYR A 153 -16.43 6.37 -0.88
N LEU A 154 -17.26 5.50 -0.32
CA LEU A 154 -18.70 5.48 -0.59
C LEU A 154 -19.50 6.39 0.34
N ASP A 155 -19.03 6.67 1.57
CA ASP A 155 -19.79 7.45 2.55
C ASP A 155 -19.97 8.93 2.11
N PRO A 156 -21.21 9.38 1.84
CA PRO A 156 -21.49 10.76 1.46
C PRO A 156 -21.10 11.78 2.52
N ARG A 157 -21.10 11.39 3.79
CA ARG A 157 -20.73 12.27 4.90
C ARG A 157 -19.25 12.65 4.81
N TRP A 158 -18.39 11.75 4.31
CA TRP A 158 -16.96 12.03 4.17
C TRP A 158 -16.71 12.84 2.88
N LYS A 159 -17.49 12.58 1.82
CA LYS A 159 -17.49 13.42 0.60
C LYS A 159 -17.85 14.88 0.91
N ALA A 160 -18.76 15.14 1.85
CA ALA A 160 -19.12 16.48 2.29
C ALA A 160 -17.98 17.19 3.06
N ARG A 161 -17.15 16.44 3.81
CA ARG A 161 -16.01 16.99 4.57
C ARG A 161 -14.83 17.40 3.67
N TRP A 162 -14.73 16.84 2.47
CA TRP A 162 -13.76 17.25 1.46
C TRP A 162 -14.24 18.42 0.58
N ARG A 163 -15.53 18.78 0.64
CA ARG A 163 -16.05 20.04 0.13
C ARG A 163 -15.79 21.17 1.14
N ILE A 164 -14.53 21.47 1.45
CA ILE A 164 -14.20 22.70 2.17
C ILE A 164 -14.13 23.82 1.12
N GLY A 165 -15.02 24.78 1.29
CA GLY A 165 -15.36 25.78 0.29
C GLY A 165 -14.28 26.79 -0.02
N SER A 166 -14.41 27.34 -1.23
CA SER A 166 -13.99 28.68 -1.60
C SER A 166 -14.68 29.72 -0.71
N THR A 167 -14.14 29.97 0.48
CA THR A 167 -14.38 31.23 1.19
C THR A 167 -13.26 31.48 2.19
N THR A 168 -12.49 32.53 1.90
CA THR A 168 -11.64 33.29 2.82
C THR A 168 -10.22 32.76 3.10
N THR A 169 -9.29 33.31 2.33
CA THR A 169 -7.96 33.83 2.72
C THR A 169 -7.15 33.04 3.76
N ALA A 170 -6.44 31.99 3.34
CA ALA A 170 -5.11 31.63 3.85
C ALA A 170 -4.44 30.60 2.92
N THR A 171 -3.24 30.93 2.44
CA THR A 171 -2.34 30.07 1.69
C THR A 171 -1.88 28.87 2.52
N SER A 172 -2.43 27.67 2.27
CA SER A 172 -1.70 26.39 2.30
C SER A 172 -2.55 25.24 1.75
N SER A 173 -2.05 24.65 0.65
CA SER A 173 -2.39 23.35 0.04
C SER A 173 -3.88 22.96 -0.05
N ASN A 174 -4.57 23.52 -1.05
CA ASN A 174 -5.82 22.98 -1.57
C ASN A 174 -5.54 21.66 -2.33
N CYS A 175 -5.90 20.53 -1.74
CA CYS A 175 -6.02 19.27 -2.49
C CYS A 175 -7.30 19.39 -3.34
N SER A 176 -7.17 19.44 -4.67
CA SER A 176 -8.32 19.69 -5.55
C SER A 176 -9.18 18.42 -5.73
N GLU A 177 -10.40 18.57 -6.23
CA GLU A 177 -11.27 17.43 -6.56
C GLU A 177 -10.60 16.46 -7.55
N ILE A 178 -9.73 16.97 -8.43
CA ILE A 178 -8.95 16.17 -9.39
C ILE A 178 -7.91 15.32 -8.66
N SER A 179 -7.18 15.87 -7.67
CA SER A 179 -6.22 15.11 -6.88
C SER A 179 -6.89 13.98 -6.10
N ILE A 180 -8.06 14.25 -5.50
CA ILE A 180 -8.83 13.25 -4.74
C ILE A 180 -9.33 12.12 -5.65
N ARG A 181 -9.85 12.47 -6.83
CA ARG A 181 -10.29 11.47 -7.82
C ARG A 181 -9.11 10.66 -8.35
N THR A 182 -7.97 11.29 -8.64
CA THR A 182 -6.76 10.60 -9.10
C THR A 182 -6.28 9.59 -8.07
N PHE A 183 -6.20 10.00 -6.80
CA PHE A 183 -5.78 9.13 -5.71
C PHE A 183 -6.82 8.02 -5.41
N ALA A 184 -8.12 8.33 -5.50
CA ALA A 184 -9.17 7.33 -5.38
C ALA A 184 -9.11 6.33 -6.53
N SER A 185 -9.02 6.77 -7.78
CA SER A 185 -8.87 5.90 -8.95
C SER A 185 -7.61 5.05 -8.89
N PHE A 186 -6.48 5.64 -8.46
CA PHE A 186 -5.25 4.92 -8.19
C PHE A 186 -5.48 3.82 -7.16
N SER A 187 -6.04 4.18 -5.99
CA SER A 187 -6.37 3.23 -4.93
C SER A 187 -7.30 2.12 -5.44
N TRP A 188 -8.38 2.45 -6.15
CA TRP A 188 -9.32 1.45 -6.70
C TRP A 188 -8.73 0.54 -7.78
N THR A 189 -7.65 0.93 -8.43
CA THR A 189 -7.01 0.14 -9.49
C THR A 189 -5.96 -0.80 -8.93
N ILE A 190 -5.29 -0.39 -7.84
CA ILE A 190 -4.28 -1.20 -7.16
C ILE A 190 -4.88 -2.17 -6.11
N TRP A 191 -6.16 -2.00 -5.75
CA TRP A 191 -6.88 -2.76 -4.71
C TRP A 191 -8.02 -3.62 -5.26
#